data_AF-A0A953EGF2-F1
#
_entry.id   AF-A0A953EGF2-F1
#
_cell.length_a   1.000
_cell.length_b   1.000
_cell.length_c   1.000
_cell.angle_alpha   90.00
_cell.angle_beta   90.00
_cell.angle_gamma   90.00
#
_symmetry.space_group_name_H-M   'P 1'
#
loop_
_entity.id
_entity.type
_entity.pdbx_description
1 polymer ?
#
loop_
_entity_poly.entity_id
_entity_poly.type
_entity_poly.pdbx_seq_one_letter_code
_entity_poly.pdbx_strand_id
1 'polypeptide(L)'
;MSERSVNGRLPALAGAALGLAGLGLLGAQAVRLADARRARAAWARLAALGAAAAPHAGFHPAMTEGLPDPARRYFLRAIALGTPLRRVAEIEMEGEFGLG
;
A
#
# COMPACT_ATOMS: atom_id res chain seq x y z
N MET A 1 -51.95 -32.10 -5.37
CA MET A 1 -50.80 -32.58 -6.15
C MET A 1 -49.87 -31.39 -6.48
N SER A 2 -49.14 -30.84 -5.49
CA SER A 2 -48.23 -29.68 -5.72
C SER A 2 -47.08 -29.54 -4.71
N GLU A 3 -46.67 -30.60 -3.99
CA GLU A 3 -45.58 -30.50 -3.00
C GLU A 3 -44.26 -31.17 -3.42
N ARG A 4 -44.29 -32.17 -4.33
CA ARG A 4 -43.06 -32.88 -4.73
C ARG A 4 -42.11 -32.08 -5.60
N SER A 5 -42.57 -31.00 -6.25
CA SER A 5 -41.75 -30.19 -7.16
C SER A 5 -40.83 -29.19 -6.43
N VAL A 6 -41.19 -28.77 -5.21
CA VAL A 6 -40.41 -27.78 -4.45
C VAL A 6 -39.16 -28.40 -3.83
N ASN A 7 -39.25 -29.62 -3.28
CA ASN A 7 -38.13 -30.29 -2.61
C ASN A 7 -36.95 -30.62 -3.53
N GLY A 8 -37.18 -30.84 -4.84
CA GLY A 8 -36.10 -31.11 -5.80
C GLY A 8 -35.29 -29.87 -6.20
N ARG A 9 -35.85 -28.66 -6.03
CA ARG A 9 -35.19 -27.41 -6.44
C ARG A 9 -34.25 -26.87 -5.36
N LEU A 10 -34.55 -27.14 -4.08
CA LEU A 10 -33.74 -26.71 -2.94
C LEU A 10 -32.28 -27.21 -2.98
N PRO A 11 -31.98 -28.51 -3.20
CA PRO A 11 -30.60 -28.99 -3.27
C PRO A 11 -29.86 -28.46 -4.52
N ALA A 12 -30.56 -28.27 -5.64
CA ALA A 12 -29.98 -27.71 -6.85
C ALA A 12 -29.59 -26.22 -6.67
N LEU A 13 -30.45 -25.43 -6.02
CA LEU A 13 -30.17 -24.05 -5.67
C LEU A 13 -29.03 -23.94 -4.65
N ALA A 14 -28.98 -24.84 -3.67
CA ALA A 14 -27.88 -24.91 -2.70
C ALA A 14 -26.53 -25.21 -3.38
N GLY A 15 -26.50 -26.17 -4.32
CA GLY A 15 -25.31 -26.47 -5.11
C GLY A 15 -24.85 -25.29 -5.96
N ALA A 16 -25.78 -24.60 -6.63
CA ALA A 16 -25.47 -23.39 -7.40
C ALA A 16 -24.93 -22.26 -6.52
N ALA A 17 -25.54 -22.03 -5.35
CA ALA A 17 -25.08 -21.02 -4.40
C ALA A 17 -23.66 -21.33 -3.88
N LEU A 18 -23.37 -22.59 -3.54
CA LEU A 18 -22.04 -23.02 -3.12
C LEU A 18 -21.00 -22.85 -4.25
N GLY A 19 -21.37 -23.17 -5.49
CA GLY A 19 -20.52 -22.95 -6.65
C GLY A 19 -20.18 -21.47 -6.86
N LEU A 20 -21.19 -20.59 -6.78
CA LEU A 20 -21.00 -19.15 -6.88
C LEU A 20 -20.14 -18.59 -5.74
N ALA A 21 -20.40 -19.03 -4.50
CA ALA A 21 -19.59 -18.64 -3.36
C ALA A 21 -18.14 -19.10 -3.52
N GLY A 22 -17.90 -20.33 -3.97
CA GLY A 22 -16.57 -20.87 -4.24
C GLY A 22 -15.82 -20.06 -5.31
N LEU A 23 -16.50 -19.72 -6.41
CA LEU A 23 -15.93 -18.86 -7.45
C LEU A 23 -15.60 -17.45 -6.92
N GLY A 24 -16.47 -16.88 -6.09
CA GLY A 24 -16.24 -15.59 -5.45
C GLY A 24 -15.01 -15.60 -4.54
N LEU A 25 -14.86 -16.64 -3.71
CA LEU A 25 -13.69 -16.86 -2.84
C LEU A 25 -12.41 -17.01 -3.67
N LEU A 26 -12.42 -17.83 -4.72
CA LEU A 26 -11.25 -18.00 -5.60
C LEU A 26 -10.86 -16.69 -6.29
N GLY A 27 -11.84 -15.93 -6.78
CA GLY A 27 -11.61 -14.60 -7.36
C GLY A 27 -11.00 -13.63 -6.34
N ALA A 28 -11.55 -13.57 -5.12
CA ALA A 28 -11.02 -12.74 -4.05
C ALA A 28 -9.57 -13.12 -3.69
N GLN A 29 -9.26 -14.42 -3.61
CA GLN A 29 -7.90 -14.88 -3.34
C GLN A 29 -6.93 -14.54 -4.47
N ALA A 30 -7.35 -14.68 -5.72
CA ALA A 30 -6.55 -14.28 -6.87
C ALA A 30 -6.22 -12.77 -6.83
N VAL A 31 -7.20 -11.93 -6.48
CA VAL A 31 -6.99 -10.48 -6.31
C VAL A 31 -6.02 -10.21 -5.16
N ARG A 32 -6.21 -10.81 -3.99
CA ARG A 32 -5.31 -10.64 -2.83
C ARG A 32 -3.87 -11.03 -3.16
N LEU A 33 -3.67 -12.14 -3.87
CA LEU A 33 -2.35 -12.60 -4.29
C LEU A 33 -1.71 -11.69 -5.35
N ALA A 34 -2.51 -11.17 -6.28
CA ALA A 34 -2.02 -10.21 -7.27
C ALA A 34 -1.62 -8.88 -6.62
N ASP A 35 -2.41 -8.40 -5.67
CA ASP A 35 -2.18 -7.19 -4.89
C ASP A 35 -0.88 -7.30 -4.08
N ALA A 36 -0.70 -8.39 -3.34
CA ALA A 36 0.52 -8.65 -2.58
C ALA A 36 1.77 -8.74 -3.48
N ARG A 37 1.64 -9.33 -4.67
CA ARG A 37 2.75 -9.38 -5.66
C ARG A 37 3.12 -8.00 -6.17
N ARG A 38 2.13 -7.16 -6.48
CA ARG A 38 2.35 -5.79 -6.94
C ARG A 38 3.00 -4.94 -5.84
N ALA A 39 2.53 -5.05 -4.61
CA ALA A 39 3.12 -4.38 -3.45
C ALA A 39 4.60 -4.77 -3.28
N ARG A 40 4.93 -6.07 -3.31
CA ARG A 40 6.32 -6.54 -3.24
C ARG A 40 7.19 -6.02 -4.39
N ALA A 41 6.66 -6.00 -5.62
CA ALA A 41 7.39 -5.48 -6.76
C ALA A 41 7.67 -3.96 -6.66
N ALA A 42 6.68 -3.19 -6.19
CA ALA A 42 6.85 -1.77 -5.92
C ALA A 42 7.90 -1.52 -4.83
N TRP A 43 7.86 -2.30 -3.75
CA TRP A 43 8.84 -2.23 -2.67
C TRP A 43 10.27 -2.54 -3.17
N ALA A 44 10.44 -3.65 -3.89
CA ALA A 44 11.74 -4.03 -4.45
C ALA A 44 12.31 -2.94 -5.39
N ARG A 45 11.43 -2.29 -6.17
CA ARG A 45 11.83 -1.17 -7.04
C ARG A 45 12.29 0.05 -6.23
N LEU A 46 11.58 0.43 -5.17
CA LEU A 46 11.98 1.54 -4.29
C LEU A 46 13.30 1.24 -3.58
N ALA A 47 13.45 0.03 -3.05
CA ALA A 47 14.69 -0.41 -2.40
C ALA A 47 15.89 -0.34 -3.38
N ALA A 48 15.72 -0.81 -4.62
CA ALA A 48 16.75 -0.73 -5.65
C ALA A 48 17.11 0.73 -6.00
N LEU A 49 16.12 1.63 -6.09
CA LEU A 49 16.36 3.07 -6.32
C LEU A 49 17.14 3.71 -5.16
N GLY A 50 16.87 3.29 -3.92
CA GLY A 50 17.61 3.73 -2.74
C GLY A 50 19.07 3.26 -2.75
N ALA A 51 19.30 2.00 -3.10
CA ALA A 51 20.65 1.40 -3.13
C ALA A 51 21.52 1.93 -4.27
N ALA A 52 20.95 2.16 -5.45
CA ALA A 52 21.69 2.66 -6.62
C ALA A 52 21.98 4.17 -6.55
N ALA A 53 21.29 4.92 -5.69
CA ALA A 53 21.49 6.35 -5.56
C ALA A 53 22.71 6.67 -4.68
N ALA A 54 23.72 7.30 -5.27
CA ALA A 54 24.68 8.06 -4.46
C ALA A 54 23.90 9.10 -3.60
N PRO A 55 24.28 9.34 -2.34
CA PRO A 55 23.67 10.41 -1.56
C PRO A 55 23.71 11.72 -2.35
N HIS A 56 22.62 12.48 -2.35
CA HIS A 56 22.67 13.81 -2.93
C HIS A 56 23.67 14.69 -2.17
N ALA A 57 24.11 15.78 -2.83
CA ALA A 57 24.89 16.82 -2.17
C ALA A 57 24.24 17.18 -0.83
N GLY A 58 25.06 17.35 0.21
CA GLY A 58 24.58 17.58 1.57
C GLY A 58 23.62 18.75 1.67
N PHE A 59 22.71 18.69 2.64
CA PHE A 59 21.70 19.72 2.86
C PHE A 59 22.31 21.13 2.92
N HIS A 60 21.79 22.03 2.08
CA HIS A 60 22.22 23.42 2.00
C HIS A 60 21.02 24.36 2.16
N PRO A 61 21.13 25.52 2.86
CA PRO A 61 19.99 26.41 3.11
C PRO A 61 19.27 26.87 1.85
N ALA A 62 20.01 27.06 0.75
CA ALA A 62 19.45 27.44 -0.55
C ALA A 62 18.40 26.45 -1.08
N MET A 63 18.43 25.18 -0.65
CA MET A 63 17.42 24.17 -1.01
C MET A 63 16.03 24.48 -0.42
N THR A 64 15.95 25.44 0.51
CA THR A 64 14.69 25.87 1.15
C THR A 64 14.19 27.22 0.63
N GLU A 65 14.90 27.84 -0.31
CA GLU A 65 14.47 29.07 -0.96
C GLU A 65 13.17 28.81 -1.74
N GLY A 66 12.13 29.61 -1.49
CA GLY A 66 10.80 29.43 -2.07
C GLY A 66 9.81 28.60 -1.23
N LEU A 67 10.26 27.99 -0.13
CA LEU A 67 9.33 27.35 0.81
C LEU A 67 8.62 28.39 1.70
N PRO A 68 7.37 28.14 2.10
CA PRO A 68 6.68 28.95 3.12
C PRO A 68 7.52 29.07 4.39
N ASP A 69 7.38 30.20 5.08
CA ASP A 69 8.20 30.52 6.25
C ASP A 69 8.23 29.41 7.33
N PRO A 70 7.09 28.76 7.69
CA PRO A 70 7.11 27.66 8.64
C PRO A 70 7.95 26.45 8.19
N ALA A 71 7.84 26.06 6.91
CA ALA A 71 8.57 24.93 6.36
C ALA A 71 10.08 25.21 6.30
N ARG A 72 10.45 26.41 5.86
CA ARG A 72 11.85 26.86 5.82
C ARG A 72 12.50 26.79 7.21
N ARG A 73 11.86 27.39 8.21
CA ARG A 73 12.36 27.36 9.61
C ARG A 73 12.46 25.94 10.16
N TYR A 74 11.47 25.09 9.87
CA TYR A 74 11.48 23.70 10.31
C TYR A 74 12.70 22.95 9.76
N PHE A 75 12.91 22.96 8.44
CA PHE A 75 14.03 22.22 7.84
C PHE A 75 15.40 22.74 8.26
N LEU A 76 15.57 24.07 8.34
CA LEU A 76 16.81 24.68 8.83
C LEU A 76 17.12 24.31 10.30
N ARG A 77 16.09 24.01 11.11
CA ARG A 77 16.26 23.57 12.49
C ARG A 77 16.44 22.06 12.63
N ALA A 78 15.73 21.29 11.82
CA ALA A 78 15.60 19.84 11.94
C ALA A 78 16.74 19.08 11.26
N ILE A 79 17.33 19.64 10.19
CA ILE A 79 18.37 18.98 9.39
C ILE A 79 19.69 19.73 9.56
N ALA A 80 20.74 19.04 9.98
CA ALA A 80 22.07 19.64 10.07
C ALA A 80 22.65 19.94 8.67
N LEU A 81 23.36 21.05 8.51
CA LEU A 81 24.00 21.42 7.25
C LEU A 81 25.00 20.34 6.79
N GLY A 82 25.03 20.08 5.48
CA GLY A 82 25.87 19.04 4.89
C GLY A 82 25.33 17.62 5.07
N THR A 83 24.20 17.43 5.77
CA THR A 83 23.58 16.10 5.93
C THR A 83 23.25 15.51 4.56
N PRO A 84 23.77 14.32 4.20
CA PRO A 84 23.47 13.70 2.92
C PRO A 84 21.98 13.34 2.82
N LEU A 85 21.31 13.88 1.81
CA LEU A 85 19.88 13.62 1.61
C LEU A 85 19.68 12.33 0.79
N ARG A 86 18.86 11.42 1.32
CA ARG A 86 18.47 10.18 0.65
C ARG A 86 17.15 10.39 -0.08
N ARG A 87 17.01 9.79 -1.26
CA ARG A 87 15.76 9.83 -2.05
C ARG A 87 14.69 8.86 -1.57
N VAL A 88 15.09 7.80 -0.88
CA VAL A 88 14.20 6.75 -0.38
C VAL A 88 14.44 6.60 1.11
N ALA A 89 13.35 6.57 1.88
CA ALA A 89 13.34 6.31 3.31
C ALA A 89 12.22 5.31 3.62
N GLU A 90 12.46 4.44 4.59
CA GLU A 90 11.45 3.58 5.18
C GLU A 90 10.92 4.28 6.44
N ILE A 91 9.60 4.41 6.53
CA ILE A 91 8.94 5.04 7.67
C ILE A 91 8.04 3.97 8.28
N GLU A 92 8.41 3.51 9.46
CA GLU A 92 7.56 2.67 10.28
C GLU A 92 6.78 3.57 11.24
N MET A 93 5.47 3.37 11.29
CA MET A 93 4.63 4.13 12.21
C MET A 93 4.17 3.21 13.34
N GLU A 94 4.62 3.55 14.55
CA GLU A 94 4.14 2.92 15.77
C GLU A 94 2.90 3.70 16.26
N GLY A 95 1.71 3.15 16.03
CA GLY A 95 0.45 3.74 16.47
C GLY A 95 -0.75 3.34 15.59
N GLU A 96 -1.97 3.60 16.07
CA GLU A 96 -3.19 3.40 15.30
C GLU A 96 -3.63 4.71 14.64
N PHE A 97 -3.77 4.71 13.31
CA PHE A 97 -4.44 5.80 12.60
C PHE A 97 -5.94 5.67 12.79
N GLY A 98 -6.52 6.50 13.65
CA GLY A 98 -7.97 6.66 13.72
C GLY A 98 -8.49 7.32 12.45
N LEU A 99 -9.22 6.57 11.63
CA LEU A 99 -9.92 7.08 10.45
C LEU A 99 -11.36 7.53 10.77
N GLY A 100 -11.58 8.09 11.97
CA GLY A 100 -12.89 8.58 12.42
C GLY A 100 -13.89 7.49 12.76
#